data_AF-A0A016S3N3-F1
#
_entry.id   AF-A0A016S3N3-F1
#
_cell.length_a   1.000
_cell.length_b   1.000
_cell.length_c   1.000
_cell.angle_alpha   90.00
_cell.angle_beta   90.00
_cell.angle_gamma   90.00
#
_symmetry.space_group_name_H-M   'P 1'
#
loop_
_entity.id
_entity.type
_entity.pdbx_description
1 polymer ?
#
loop_
_entity_poly.entity_id
_entity_poly.type
_entity_poly.pdbx_seq_one_letter_code
_entity_poly.pdbx_strand_id
1 'polypeptide(L)'
;MAAKFNISKHFYAAAAQLNDPDTNPLMLFRNMHVQPIWSDRTVILSVLSSWTLIIAFSVTVLLVFGKSVHFELTSSGIISLKGGSAKDFSTMQSAVGNLLTVVLCSVCYLCCFIKNRKGDYKYKSVERRLFLCALASSLPFCVEMVRSITVLITSKGDRTLYALATDFWFYEMEIVVTSSMWMQLVINKNVRNHFLRTFGYKRCNTSTIFPTTT
;
A
#
# COMPACT_ATOMS: atom_id res chain seq x y z
N MET A 1 -15.33 1.39 25.12
CA MET A 1 -14.85 0.28 25.99
C MET A 1 -13.33 0.25 25.91
N ALA A 2 -12.65 0.70 26.96
CA ALA A 2 -11.23 1.05 26.96
C ALA A 2 -10.33 -0.17 27.20
N ALA A 3 -9.61 -0.63 26.17
CA ALA A 3 -8.52 -1.59 26.34
C ALA A 3 -7.24 -0.85 26.76
N LYS A 4 -6.87 -0.95 28.04
CA LYS A 4 -5.56 -0.52 28.56
C LYS A 4 -4.45 -1.35 27.87
N PHE A 5 -3.78 -0.73 26.90
CA PHE A 5 -2.64 -1.27 26.17
C PHE A 5 -1.40 -1.37 27.08
N ASN A 6 -1.06 -2.57 27.55
CA ASN A 6 0.10 -2.84 28.40
C ASN A 6 1.35 -3.24 27.57
N ILE A 7 1.67 -2.48 26.51
CA ILE A 7 2.82 -2.73 25.61
C ILE A 7 4.16 -2.47 26.31
N SER A 8 4.18 -1.56 27.29
CA SER A 8 5.41 -1.10 27.96
C SER A 8 6.15 -2.24 28.65
N LYS A 9 5.49 -3.02 29.52
CA LYS A 9 6.16 -4.05 30.33
C LYS A 9 6.88 -5.15 29.53
N HIS A 10 6.39 -5.51 28.35
CA HIS A 10 6.99 -6.57 27.53
C HIS A 10 8.20 -6.09 26.72
N PHE A 11 8.27 -4.80 26.39
CA PHE A 11 9.44 -4.22 25.72
C PHE A 11 10.63 -4.06 26.69
N TYR A 12 10.36 -3.75 27.96
CA TYR A 12 11.38 -3.64 29.01
C TYR A 12 12.12 -4.96 29.27
N ALA A 13 11.43 -6.09 29.25
CA ALA A 13 12.05 -7.41 29.45
C ALA A 13 12.98 -7.80 28.28
N ALA A 14 12.62 -7.43 27.05
CA ALA A 14 13.42 -7.72 25.85
C ALA A 14 14.68 -6.85 25.74
N ALA A 15 14.66 -5.63 26.26
CA ALA A 15 15.83 -4.76 26.29
C ALA A 15 16.88 -5.19 27.33
N ALA A 16 16.44 -5.76 28.46
CA ALA A 16 17.35 -6.26 29.50
C ALA A 16 18.14 -7.51 29.06
N GLN A 17 17.55 -8.36 28.22
CA GLN A 17 18.22 -9.58 27.70
C GLN A 17 19.20 -9.31 26.54
N LEU A 18 19.24 -8.08 26.01
CA LEU A 18 20.14 -7.70 24.92
C LEU A 18 21.56 -7.33 25.40
N ASN A 19 21.75 -7.23 26.72
CA ASN A 19 23.03 -6.90 27.37
C ASN A 19 23.76 -8.13 27.91
N ASP A 20 23.22 -9.34 27.74
CA ASP A 20 23.82 -10.59 28.21
C ASP A 20 24.57 -11.28 27.05
N PRO A 21 25.93 -11.34 27.09
CA PRO A 21 26.75 -11.80 25.98
C PRO A 21 26.56 -13.27 25.58
N ASP A 22 25.86 -14.08 26.40
CA ASP A 22 25.61 -15.50 26.14
C ASP A 22 24.29 -15.80 25.42
N THR A 23 23.53 -14.77 25.02
CA THR A 23 22.19 -14.98 24.42
C THR A 23 22.27 -15.31 22.93
N ASN A 24 22.14 -16.59 22.61
CA ASN A 24 22.12 -17.14 21.26
C ASN A 24 21.03 -16.44 20.40
N PRO A 25 21.37 -15.72 19.30
CA PRO A 25 20.42 -14.86 18.57
C PRO A 25 19.23 -15.63 17.97
N LEU A 26 19.38 -16.94 17.74
CA LEU A 26 18.30 -17.82 17.28
C LEU A 26 17.20 -18.06 18.34
N MET A 27 17.53 -18.03 19.64
CA MET A 27 16.52 -18.13 20.71
C MET A 27 15.78 -16.81 20.93
N LEU A 28 16.44 -15.66 20.72
CA LEU A 28 15.81 -14.34 20.83
C LEU A 28 14.72 -14.13 19.77
N PHE A 29 14.93 -14.62 18.54
CA PHE A 29 13.91 -14.61 17.49
C PHE A 29 12.71 -15.51 17.80
N ARG A 30 12.91 -16.59 18.57
CA ARG A 30 11.84 -17.51 18.98
C ARG A 30 10.92 -16.90 20.04
N ASN A 31 11.44 -15.98 20.87
CA ASN A 31 10.69 -15.37 21.98
C ASN A 31 10.00 -14.05 21.65
N MET A 32 10.19 -13.48 20.45
CA MET A 32 9.31 -12.42 19.95
C MET A 32 7.99 -13.04 19.46
N HIS A 33 7.17 -13.51 20.40
CA HIS A 33 5.74 -13.70 20.16
C HIS A 33 5.15 -12.31 19.85
N VAL A 34 5.15 -11.94 18.58
CA VAL A 34 4.32 -10.86 18.05
C VAL A 34 2.89 -11.36 18.25
N GLN A 35 2.29 -11.04 19.40
CA GLN A 35 0.89 -11.35 19.60
C GLN A 35 0.11 -10.66 18.48
N PRO A 36 -0.71 -11.41 17.73
CA PRO A 36 -1.46 -10.84 16.63
C PRO A 36 -2.36 -9.74 17.22
N ILE A 37 -2.13 -8.50 16.81
CA ILE A 37 -2.92 -7.34 17.25
C ILE A 37 -4.39 -7.53 16.86
N TRP A 38 -4.63 -8.31 15.80
CA TRP A 38 -5.92 -8.65 15.24
C TRP A 38 -6.00 -10.16 15.04
N SER A 39 -7.12 -10.78 15.38
CA SER A 39 -7.32 -12.21 15.08
C SER A 39 -7.34 -12.45 13.58
N ASP A 40 -6.87 -13.61 13.12
CA ASP A 40 -6.86 -13.97 11.70
C ASP A 40 -8.26 -13.85 11.08
N ARG A 41 -9.30 -14.22 11.85
CA ARG A 41 -10.70 -14.05 11.45
C ARG A 41 -11.04 -12.59 11.17
N THR A 42 -10.58 -11.66 12.02
CA THR A 42 -10.85 -10.23 11.84
C THR A 42 -10.12 -9.67 10.62
N VAL A 43 -8.90 -10.14 10.34
CA VAL A 43 -8.15 -9.74 9.14
C VAL A 43 -8.82 -10.27 7.87
N ILE A 44 -9.24 -11.53 7.86
CA ILE A 44 -9.94 -12.11 6.70
C ILE A 44 -11.27 -11.40 6.47
N LEU A 45 -12.06 -11.18 7.53
CA LEU A 45 -13.33 -10.48 7.43
C LEU A 45 -13.15 -9.04 6.95
N SER A 46 -12.13 -8.32 7.41
CA SER A 46 -11.88 -6.96 6.95
C SER A 46 -11.55 -6.94 5.45
N VAL A 47 -10.68 -7.83 4.99
CA VAL A 47 -10.35 -7.96 3.56
C VAL A 47 -11.60 -8.27 2.75
N LEU A 48 -12.38 -9.29 3.13
CA LEU A 48 -13.61 -9.67 2.42
C LEU A 48 -14.63 -8.52 2.40
N SER A 49 -14.78 -7.80 3.50
CA SER A 49 -15.67 -6.64 3.56
C SER A 49 -15.22 -5.52 2.63
N SER A 50 -13.91 -5.23 2.53
CA SER A 50 -13.37 -4.24 1.61
C SER A 50 -13.61 -4.65 0.15
N TRP A 51 -13.36 -5.91 -0.21
CA TRP A 51 -13.63 -6.42 -1.55
C TRP A 51 -15.12 -6.34 -1.91
N THR A 52 -15.99 -6.74 -0.99
CA THR A 52 -17.44 -6.70 -1.21
C THR A 52 -17.92 -5.27 -1.46
N LEU A 53 -17.44 -4.30 -0.67
CA LEU A 53 -17.76 -2.89 -0.87
C LEU A 53 -17.26 -2.36 -2.22
N ILE A 54 -16.02 -2.69 -2.60
CA ILE A 54 -15.46 -2.29 -3.91
C ILE A 54 -16.31 -2.85 -5.04
N ILE A 55 -16.61 -4.15 -5.03
CA ILE A 55 -17.40 -4.81 -6.08
C ILE A 55 -18.80 -4.21 -6.13
N ALA A 56 -19.50 -4.11 -5.00
CA ALA A 56 -20.85 -3.57 -4.94
C ALA A 56 -20.91 -2.15 -5.50
N PHE A 57 -19.93 -1.32 -5.16
CA PHE A 57 -19.84 0.05 -5.64
C PHE A 57 -19.57 0.10 -7.16
N SER A 58 -18.57 -0.65 -7.65
CA SER A 58 -18.24 -0.72 -9.08
C SER A 58 -19.42 -1.21 -9.92
N VAL A 59 -20.12 -2.25 -9.45
CA VAL A 59 -21.33 -2.77 -10.11
C VAL A 59 -22.43 -1.72 -10.13
N THR A 60 -22.64 -0.99 -9.04
CA THR A 60 -23.65 0.08 -8.97
C THR A 60 -23.38 1.17 -10.01
N VAL A 61 -22.13 1.62 -10.15
CA VAL A 61 -21.75 2.61 -11.18
C VAL A 61 -22.01 2.10 -12.59
N LEU A 62 -21.64 0.84 -12.87
CA LEU A 62 -21.89 0.22 -14.17
C LEU A 62 -23.38 0.10 -14.49
N LEU A 63 -24.21 -0.20 -13.49
CA LEU A 63 -25.67 -0.32 -13.67
C LEU A 63 -26.33 1.06 -13.87
N VAL A 64 -25.96 2.07 -13.09
CA VAL A 64 -26.54 3.42 -13.17
C VAL A 64 -26.14 4.12 -14.47
N PHE A 65 -24.89 3.94 -14.92
CA PHE A 65 -24.35 4.61 -16.10
C PHE A 65 -24.13 3.68 -17.31
N GLY A 66 -24.81 2.53 -17.35
CA GLY A 66 -24.55 1.48 -18.36
C GLY A 66 -24.71 1.92 -19.81
N LYS A 67 -25.48 2.99 -20.08
CA LYS A 67 -25.62 3.57 -21.43
C LYS A 67 -24.62 4.67 -21.75
N SER A 68 -23.91 5.20 -20.75
CA SER A 68 -22.96 6.31 -20.91
C SER A 68 -21.56 5.83 -21.29
N VAL A 69 -21.21 4.59 -20.94
CA VAL A 69 -19.90 4.00 -21.19
C VAL A 69 -19.94 3.20 -22.49
N HIS A 70 -19.20 3.63 -23.51
CA HIS A 70 -19.11 2.95 -24.79
C HIS A 70 -17.70 3.08 -25.38
N PHE A 71 -17.33 2.09 -26.19
CA PHE A 71 -16.08 2.12 -26.95
C PHE A 71 -16.36 2.69 -28.34
N GLU A 72 -15.57 3.68 -28.74
CA GLU A 72 -15.59 4.19 -30.11
C GLU A 72 -14.23 3.95 -30.77
N LEU A 73 -14.28 3.46 -32.01
CA LEU A 73 -13.09 3.39 -32.85
C LEU A 73 -12.85 4.77 -33.45
N THR A 74 -11.74 5.39 -33.04
CA THR A 74 -11.34 6.70 -33.54
C THR A 74 -10.89 6.58 -35.00
N SER A 75 -10.94 7.68 -35.77
CA SER A 75 -10.50 7.71 -37.17
C SER A 75 -9.03 7.32 -37.38
N SER A 76 -8.22 7.35 -36.31
CA SER A 76 -6.83 6.89 -36.27
C SER A 76 -6.67 5.38 -36.05
N GLY A 77 -7.77 4.62 -35.91
CA GLY A 77 -7.75 3.17 -35.61
C GLY A 77 -7.57 2.83 -34.12
N ILE A 78 -7.55 3.82 -33.23
CA ILE A 78 -7.43 3.64 -31.78
C ILE A 78 -8.82 3.42 -31.17
N ILE A 79 -8.98 2.39 -30.33
CA ILE A 79 -10.20 2.16 -29.55
C ILE A 79 -10.16 3.07 -28.32
N SER A 80 -11.10 4.01 -28.22
CA SER A 80 -11.22 4.93 -27.09
C SER A 80 -12.46 4.60 -26.27
N LEU A 81 -12.30 4.52 -24.94
CA LEU A 81 -13.41 4.40 -24.00
C LEU A 81 -14.00 5.79 -23.72
N LYS A 82 -15.25 6.03 -24.14
CA LYS A 82 -15.99 7.24 -23.77
C LYS A 82 -16.89 6.94 -22.59
N GLY A 83 -16.63 7.62 -21.46
CA GLY A 83 -17.38 7.43 -20.22
C GLY A 83 -18.61 8.34 -20.04
N GLY A 84 -18.80 9.36 -20.88
CA GLY A 84 -19.90 10.32 -20.74
C GLY A 84 -20.02 10.88 -19.31
N SER A 85 -21.25 11.00 -18.79
CA SER A 85 -21.52 11.44 -17.41
C SER A 85 -20.95 10.50 -16.33
N ALA A 86 -20.69 9.23 -16.64
CA ALA A 86 -20.04 8.30 -15.72
C ALA A 86 -18.61 8.74 -15.40
N LYS A 87 -17.94 9.38 -16.37
CA LYS A 87 -16.58 9.88 -16.21
C LYS A 87 -16.51 11.01 -15.19
N ASP A 88 -17.45 11.96 -15.27
CA ASP A 88 -17.47 13.11 -14.36
C ASP A 88 -17.80 12.66 -12.94
N PHE A 89 -18.76 11.74 -12.77
CA PHE A 89 -19.05 11.11 -11.49
C PHE A 89 -17.82 10.36 -10.94
N SER A 90 -17.17 9.52 -11.75
CA SER A 90 -15.98 8.78 -11.34
C SER A 90 -14.82 9.71 -10.96
N THR A 91 -14.65 10.83 -11.66
CA THR A 91 -13.58 11.80 -11.38
C THR A 91 -13.85 12.53 -10.07
N MET A 92 -15.09 12.97 -9.84
CA MET A 92 -15.50 13.58 -8.58
C MET A 92 -15.36 12.61 -7.40
N GLN A 93 -15.79 11.37 -7.59
CA GLN A 93 -15.64 10.32 -6.60
C GLN A 93 -14.17 10.04 -6.30
N SER A 94 -13.31 9.96 -7.32
CA SER A 94 -11.87 9.76 -7.10
C SER A 94 -11.30 10.90 -6.26
N ALA A 95 -11.60 12.16 -6.60
CA ALA A 95 -11.15 13.32 -5.83
C ALA A 95 -11.57 13.25 -4.35
N VAL A 96 -12.85 12.96 -4.07
CA VAL A 96 -13.39 12.88 -2.71
C VAL A 96 -12.82 11.67 -1.96
N GLY A 97 -12.79 10.50 -2.60
CA GLY A 97 -12.29 9.26 -2.01
C GLY A 97 -10.81 9.34 -1.63
N ASN A 98 -9.98 9.92 -2.52
CA ASN A 98 -8.56 10.12 -2.25
C ASN A 98 -8.33 11.14 -1.14
N LEU A 99 -9.08 12.23 -1.11
CA LEU A 99 -9.00 13.21 -0.03
C LEU A 99 -9.32 12.56 1.33
N LEU A 100 -10.43 11.83 1.42
CA LEU A 100 -10.82 11.12 2.64
C LEU A 100 -9.75 10.10 3.06
N THR A 101 -9.19 9.37 2.11
CA THR A 101 -8.14 8.38 2.37
C THR A 101 -6.88 9.05 2.93
N VAL A 102 -6.40 10.12 2.29
CA VAL A 102 -5.23 10.88 2.76
C VAL A 102 -5.46 11.41 4.18
N VAL A 103 -6.64 11.97 4.47
CA VAL A 103 -6.98 12.49 5.80
C VAL A 103 -6.99 11.36 6.84
N LEU A 104 -7.70 10.27 6.58
CA LEU A 104 -7.81 9.13 7.50
C LEU A 104 -6.44 8.51 7.77
N CYS A 105 -5.65 8.25 6.71
CA CYS A 105 -4.30 7.73 6.85
C CYS A 105 -3.43 8.68 7.69
N SER A 106 -3.46 9.99 7.39
CA SER A 106 -2.67 11.00 8.12
C SER A 106 -3.01 11.03 9.61
N VAL A 107 -4.29 10.98 9.97
CA VAL A 107 -4.75 10.92 11.36
C VAL A 107 -4.26 9.63 12.03
N CYS A 108 -4.44 8.47 11.39
CA CYS A 108 -3.97 7.19 11.91
C CYS A 108 -2.44 7.21 12.16
N TYR A 109 -1.66 7.73 11.21
CA TYR A 109 -0.21 7.86 11.37
C TYR A 109 0.18 8.81 12.49
N LEU A 110 -0.48 9.97 12.59
CA LEU A 110 -0.25 10.91 13.68
C LEU A 110 -0.53 10.28 15.05
N CYS A 111 -1.63 9.53 15.17
CA CYS A 111 -1.95 8.78 16.38
C CYS A 111 -0.88 7.74 16.72
N CYS A 112 -0.43 6.96 15.73
CA CYS A 112 0.66 5.98 15.90
C CYS A 112 1.97 6.66 16.32
N PHE A 113 2.29 7.80 15.72
CA PHE A 113 3.49 8.57 16.02
C PHE A 113 3.48 9.12 17.45
N ILE A 114 2.38 9.76 17.87
CA ILE A 114 2.21 10.27 19.24
C ILE A 114 2.32 9.12 20.26
N LYS A 115 1.69 7.98 19.97
CA LYS A 115 1.74 6.80 20.85
C LYS A 115 3.16 6.24 20.97
N ASN A 116 3.92 6.20 19.88
CA ASN A 116 5.32 5.75 19.89
C ASN A 116 6.22 6.68 20.71
N ARG A 117 5.98 8.00 20.67
CA ARG A 117 6.77 8.99 21.41
C ARG A 117 6.46 9.04 22.91
N LYS A 118 5.26 8.62 23.32
CA LYS A 118 4.87 8.49 24.73
C LYS A 118 5.42 7.23 25.40
N GLY A 119 6.00 6.30 24.64
CA GLY A 119 6.73 5.16 25.19
C GLY A 119 8.13 5.58 25.66
N ASP A 120 8.60 4.96 26.74
CA ASP A 120 9.88 5.30 27.38
C ASP A 120 11.13 5.04 26.50
N TYR A 121 10.99 4.29 25.39
CA TYR A 121 12.08 3.98 24.47
C TYR A 121 11.83 4.53 23.06
N LYS A 122 12.72 5.41 22.60
CA LYS A 122 12.72 5.97 21.24
C LYS A 122 13.33 4.99 20.24
N TYR A 123 12.51 4.14 19.63
CA TYR A 123 12.95 3.24 18.55
C TYR A 123 13.00 3.96 17.20
N LYS A 124 14.14 4.61 16.89
CA LYS A 124 14.39 5.35 15.63
C LYS A 124 14.16 4.50 14.36
N SER A 125 14.36 3.18 14.44
CA SER A 125 14.15 2.25 13.31
C SER A 125 12.67 1.98 13.03
N VAL A 126 11.82 1.93 14.06
CA VAL A 126 10.36 1.75 13.94
C VAL A 126 9.73 3.02 13.42
N GLU A 127 10.15 4.18 13.92
CA GLU A 127 9.72 5.50 13.46
C GLU A 127 10.01 5.70 11.97
N ARG A 128 11.23 5.37 11.51
CA ARG A 128 11.59 5.45 10.09
C ARG A 128 10.73 4.54 9.20
N ARG A 129 10.40 3.33 9.64
CA ARG A 129 9.56 2.40 8.86
C ARG A 129 8.10 2.85 8.84
N LEU A 130 7.59 3.35 9.95
CA LEU A 130 6.24 3.90 10.03
C LEU A 130 6.11 5.13 9.11
N PHE A 131 7.12 6.00 9.10
CA PHE A 131 7.18 7.14 8.19
C PHE A 131 7.25 6.72 6.71
N LEU A 132 8.09 5.73 6.36
CA LEU A 132 8.16 5.21 4.99
C LEU A 132 6.84 4.56 4.56
N CYS A 133 6.18 3.84 5.47
CA CYS A 133 4.84 3.29 5.24
C CYS A 133 3.83 4.42 5.00
N ALA A 134 3.88 5.48 5.80
CA ALA A 134 3.02 6.65 5.64
C ALA A 134 3.19 7.30 4.28
N LEU A 135 4.43 7.65 3.94
CA LEU A 135 4.77 8.31 2.69
C LEU A 135 4.37 7.47 1.48
N ALA A 136 4.69 6.17 1.49
CA ALA A 136 4.35 5.31 0.37
C ALA A 136 2.85 5.02 0.26
N SER A 137 2.13 5.02 1.38
CA SER A 137 0.68 4.89 1.35
C SER A 137 -0.01 6.18 0.89
N SER A 138 0.48 7.37 1.26
CA SER A 138 -0.19 8.64 0.95
C SER A 138 0.17 9.21 -0.43
N LEU A 139 1.40 8.98 -0.90
CA LEU A 139 1.89 9.57 -2.16
C LEU A 139 1.01 9.20 -3.37
N PRO A 140 0.62 7.93 -3.59
CA PRO A 140 -0.29 7.57 -4.68
C PRO A 140 -1.62 8.33 -4.65
N PHE A 141 -2.23 8.45 -3.46
CA PHE A 141 -3.50 9.15 -3.32
C PHE A 141 -3.36 10.66 -3.54
N CYS A 142 -2.22 11.26 -3.16
CA CYS A 142 -1.95 12.66 -3.43
C CYS A 142 -1.80 12.94 -4.93
N VAL A 143 -1.07 12.10 -5.67
CA VAL A 143 -0.88 12.26 -7.11
C VAL A 143 -2.22 12.09 -7.84
N GLU A 144 -2.98 11.05 -7.52
CA GLU A 144 -4.31 10.81 -8.10
C GLU A 144 -5.32 11.92 -7.74
N MET A 145 -5.22 12.52 -6.54
CA MET A 145 -6.04 13.67 -6.15
C MET A 145 -5.72 14.90 -7.01
N VAL A 146 -4.44 15.25 -7.16
CA VAL A 146 -4.00 16.36 -8.02
C VAL A 146 -4.49 16.14 -9.45
N ARG A 147 -4.28 14.92 -9.98
CA ARG A 147 -4.75 14.53 -11.31
C ARG A 147 -6.27 14.68 -11.45
N SER A 148 -7.04 14.19 -10.49
CA SER A 148 -8.50 14.30 -10.50
C SER A 148 -8.97 15.76 -10.52
N ILE A 149 -8.33 16.63 -9.75
CA ILE A 149 -8.59 18.08 -9.77
C ILE A 149 -8.22 18.68 -11.14
N THR A 150 -7.05 18.34 -11.69
CA THR A 150 -6.63 18.79 -13.02
C THR A 150 -7.63 18.37 -14.09
N VAL A 151 -8.12 17.14 -14.07
CA VAL A 151 -9.15 16.64 -15.01
C VAL A 151 -10.46 17.41 -14.85
N LEU A 152 -10.91 17.68 -13.62
CA LEU A 152 -12.12 18.46 -13.37
C LEU A 152 -12.02 19.88 -13.93
N ILE A 153 -10.88 20.56 -13.72
CA ILE A 153 -10.65 21.94 -14.20
C ILE A 153 -10.53 21.98 -15.73
N THR A 154 -9.79 21.06 -16.32
CA THR A 154 -9.47 21.07 -17.76
C THR A 154 -10.59 20.51 -18.63
N SER A 155 -11.51 19.72 -18.05
CA SER A 155 -12.63 19.09 -18.75
C SER A 155 -13.48 20.02 -19.61
N LYS A 156 -13.57 21.32 -19.27
CA LYS A 156 -14.42 22.30 -19.94
C LYS A 156 -13.72 23.21 -20.94
N GLY A 157 -12.38 23.20 -21.01
CA GLY A 157 -11.65 24.25 -21.75
C GLY A 157 -10.35 23.82 -22.41
N ASP A 158 -9.56 22.94 -21.80
CA ASP A 158 -8.23 22.57 -22.30
C ASP A 158 -8.16 21.09 -22.65
N ARG A 159 -8.37 20.79 -23.94
CA ARG A 159 -8.36 19.42 -24.46
C ARG A 159 -6.98 18.76 -24.39
N THR A 160 -5.90 19.55 -24.43
CA THR A 160 -4.53 19.03 -24.46
C THR A 160 -4.09 18.60 -23.07
N LEU A 161 -4.28 19.45 -22.06
CA LEU A 161 -4.00 19.09 -20.66
C LEU A 161 -4.88 17.94 -20.18
N TYR A 162 -6.15 17.93 -20.60
CA TYR A 162 -7.08 16.85 -20.29
C TYR A 162 -6.63 15.50 -20.88
N ALA A 163 -6.21 15.48 -22.15
CA ALA A 163 -5.71 14.26 -22.80
C ALA A 163 -4.45 13.76 -22.11
N LEU A 164 -3.49 14.66 -21.86
CA LEU A 164 -2.25 14.34 -21.18
C LEU A 164 -2.48 13.79 -19.76
N ALA A 165 -3.36 14.41 -18.97
CA ALA A 165 -3.72 13.93 -17.63
C ALA A 165 -4.42 12.55 -17.65
N THR A 166 -5.10 12.21 -18.75
CA THR A 166 -5.74 10.90 -18.94
C THR A 166 -4.71 9.83 -19.32
N ASP A 167 -3.74 10.18 -20.18
CA ASP A 167 -2.68 9.24 -20.58
C ASP A 167 -1.71 8.95 -19.43
N PHE A 168 -1.32 9.98 -18.67
CA PHE A 168 -0.47 9.82 -17.48
C PHE A 168 -1.10 8.92 -16.42
N TRP A 169 -2.43 8.90 -16.33
CA TRP A 169 -3.15 8.07 -15.38
C TRP A 169 -2.84 6.57 -15.54
N PHE A 170 -2.76 6.07 -16.77
CA PHE A 170 -2.47 4.67 -17.02
C PHE A 170 -1.09 4.26 -16.47
N TYR A 171 -0.07 5.07 -16.74
CA TYR A 171 1.28 4.85 -16.23
C TYR A 171 1.35 5.00 -14.71
N GLU A 172 0.63 5.95 -14.14
CA GLU A 172 0.54 6.13 -12.69
C GLU A 172 -0.02 4.87 -12.02
N MET A 173 -1.13 4.32 -12.53
CA MET A 173 -1.75 3.12 -11.98
C MET A 173 -0.82 1.91 -12.06
N GLU A 174 -0.07 1.77 -13.14
CA GLU A 174 0.94 0.71 -13.29
C GLU A 174 2.06 0.84 -12.24
N ILE A 175 2.56 2.06 -12.02
CA ILE A 175 3.58 2.33 -10.99
C ILE A 175 3.04 2.02 -9.58
N VAL A 176 1.80 2.41 -9.29
CA VAL A 176 1.19 2.17 -7.97
C VAL A 176 1.03 0.67 -7.70
N VAL A 177 0.54 -0.09 -8.68
CA VAL A 177 0.37 -1.54 -8.55
C VAL A 177 1.71 -2.24 -8.37
N THR A 178 2.72 -1.89 -9.18
CA THR A 178 4.05 -2.52 -9.12
C THR A 178 4.82 -2.14 -7.84
N SER A 179 4.76 -0.88 -7.41
CA SER A 179 5.45 -0.39 -6.21
C SER A 179 4.95 -1.03 -4.92
N SER A 180 3.68 -1.44 -4.85
CA SER A 180 3.08 -2.06 -3.67
C SER A 180 3.85 -3.30 -3.17
N MET A 181 4.34 -4.14 -4.09
CA MET A 181 5.15 -5.33 -3.76
C MET A 181 6.49 -4.93 -3.14
N TRP A 182 7.17 -3.93 -3.72
CA TRP A 182 8.45 -3.44 -3.24
C TRP A 182 8.34 -2.82 -1.85
N MET A 183 7.22 -2.15 -1.55
CA MET A 183 6.97 -1.60 -0.23
C MET A 183 6.88 -2.68 0.85
N GLN A 184 6.30 -3.84 0.56
CA GLN A 184 6.29 -4.97 1.49
C GLN A 184 7.72 -5.44 1.82
N LEU A 185 8.62 -5.46 0.84
CA LEU A 185 10.03 -5.80 1.02
C LEU A 185 10.82 -4.73 1.81
N VAL A 186 10.52 -3.44 1.59
CA VAL A 186 11.21 -2.34 2.29
C VAL A 186 10.80 -2.28 3.76
N ILE A 187 9.51 -2.46 4.04
CA ILE A 187 8.95 -2.30 5.40
C ILE A 187 9.19 -3.57 6.24
N ASN A 188 9.02 -4.76 5.65
CA ASN A 188 9.10 -6.03 6.38
C ASN A 188 10.48 -6.70 6.24
N LYS A 189 11.33 -6.52 7.26
CA LYS A 189 12.67 -7.13 7.31
C LYS A 189 12.63 -8.66 7.23
N ASN A 190 11.60 -9.31 7.75
CA ASN A 190 11.49 -10.77 7.74
C ASN A 190 11.21 -11.28 6.32
N VAL A 191 10.25 -10.66 5.62
CA VAL A 191 9.95 -10.98 4.22
C VAL A 191 11.16 -10.70 3.34
N ARG A 192 11.84 -9.56 3.55
CA ARG A 192 13.07 -9.22 2.82
C ARG A 192 14.18 -10.26 3.01
N ASN A 193 14.42 -10.68 4.25
CA ASN A 193 15.45 -11.67 4.54
C ASN A 193 15.10 -13.04 3.93
N HIS A 194 13.82 -13.44 3.95
CA HIS A 194 13.34 -14.66 3.31
C HIS A 194 13.53 -14.59 1.79
N PHE A 195 13.14 -13.49 1.17
CA PHE A 195 13.32 -13.24 -0.28
C PHE A 195 14.80 -13.29 -0.68
N LEU A 196 15.66 -12.54 0.01
CA LEU A 196 17.10 -12.51 -0.28
C LEU A 196 17.78 -13.86 -0.06
N ARG A 197 17.36 -14.64 0.95
CA ARG A 197 17.87 -16.02 1.15
C ARG A 197 17.46 -16.94 0.01
N THR A 198 16.22 -16.86 -0.44
CA THR A 198 15.71 -17.70 -1.55
C THR A 198 16.48 -17.41 -2.85
N PHE A 199 16.75 -16.13 -3.14
CA PHE A 199 17.54 -15.74 -4.30
C PHE A 199 19.04 -16.03 -4.16
N GLY A 200 19.61 -15.85 -2.96
CA GLY A 200 21.01 -16.19 -2.67
C GLY A 200 21.29 -17.69 -2.79
N TYR A 201 20.34 -18.54 -2.36
CA TYR A 201 20.46 -20.00 -2.47
C TYR A 201 20.41 -20.48 -3.93
N LYS A 202 19.56 -19.87 -4.77
CA LYS A 202 19.54 -20.18 -6.21
C LYS A 202 20.86 -19.83 -6.91
N ARG A 203 21.52 -18.74 -6.53
CA ARG A 203 22.78 -18.29 -7.16
C ARG A 203 23.95 -19.24 -6.89
N CYS A 204 24.02 -19.86 -5.70
CA CYS A 204 25.06 -20.85 -5.38
C CYS A 204 24.87 -22.20 -6.08
N ASN A 205 23.64 -22.64 -6.35
CA ASN A 205 23.39 -23.92 -7.03
C ASN A 205 23.52 -23.84 -8.56
N THR A 206 23.65 -22.65 -9.15
CA THR A 206 23.86 -22.53 -10.61
C THR A 206 25.35 -22.57 -11.00
N SER A 207 26.27 -22.53 -10.02
CA SER A 207 27.72 -22.54 -10.25
C SER A 207 28.34 -23.94 -10.32
N THR A 208 27.57 -24.99 -10.06
CA THR A 208 28.06 -26.36 -9.85
C THR A 208 27.72 -27.34 -10.99
N ILE A 209 27.20 -26.86 -12.13
CA ILE A 209 26.92 -27.69 -13.31
C ILE A 209 27.87 -27.31 -14.45
N PHE A 210 29.16 -27.58 -14.28
CA PHE A 210 30.04 -27.89 -15.41
C PHE A 210 30.30 -29.40 -15.34
N PRO A 211 29.79 -30.22 -16.28
CA PRO A 211 30.18 -31.60 -16.36
C PRO A 211 31.63 -31.62 -16.87
N THR A 212 32.57 -32.01 -16.02
CA THR A 212 33.88 -32.48 -16.46
C THR A 212 33.65 -33.72 -17.31
N THR A 213 33.77 -33.54 -18.62
CA THR A 213 33.84 -34.61 -19.61
C THR A 213 35.26 -35.17 -19.55
N THR A 214 35.38 -36.38 -19.04
CA THR A 214 36.52 -37.28 -19.27
C THR A 214 36.21 -38.18 -20.45
#